data_AF-A0A383BY85-F1
#
_entry.id   AF-A0A383BY85-F1
#
_cell.length_a   1.000
_cell.length_b   1.000
_cell.length_c   1.000
_cell.angle_alpha   90.00
_cell.angle_beta   90.00
_cell.angle_gamma   90.00
#
_symmetry.space_group_name_H-M   'P 1'
#
loop_
_entity.id
_entity.type
_entity.pdbx_description
1 polymer ?
#
loop_
_entity_poly.entity_id
_entity_poly.type
_entity_poly.pdbx_seq_one_letter_code
_entity_poly.pdbx_strand_id
1 'polypeptide(L)'
;MRYDNRDDILMLTPKWEGDRFDNGRPRVPDEILMRISRIAIEEAWGVCWGNDYKFQFQGDWKVVNPKGKTLVGRAVTGVMVPRRPDLHDTLLE
;
A
#
# COMPACT_ATOMS: atom_id res chain seq x y z
N MET A 1 5.42 10.90 -17.81
CA MET A 1 5.61 10.59 -16.37
C MET A 1 5.58 9.08 -16.23
N ARG A 2 6.64 8.43 -15.75
CA ARG A 2 6.60 6.99 -15.49
C ARG A 2 6.18 6.80 -14.03
N TYR A 3 4.93 6.40 -13.81
CA TYR A 3 4.37 6.25 -12.46
C TYR A 3 5.01 5.10 -11.66
N ASP A 4 5.61 4.13 -12.35
CA ASP A 4 6.35 3.00 -11.77
C ASP A 4 7.85 3.09 -12.10
N ASN A 5 8.47 4.24 -11.82
CA ASN A 5 9.90 4.44 -12.01
C ASN A 5 10.68 3.84 -10.82
N ARG A 6 11.55 2.87 -11.11
CA ARG A 6 12.35 2.17 -10.11
C ARG A 6 13.25 3.07 -9.28
N ASP A 7 13.94 4.01 -9.91
CA ASP A 7 14.93 4.86 -9.25
C ASP A 7 14.24 5.84 -8.28
N ASP A 8 13.09 6.39 -8.70
CA ASP A 8 12.25 7.23 -7.85
C ASP A 8 11.75 6.45 -6.61
N ILE A 9 11.31 5.20 -6.81
CA ILE A 9 10.84 4.34 -5.71
C ILE A 9 11.96 4.02 -4.71
N LEU A 10 13.17 3.76 -5.19
CA LEU A 10 14.34 3.55 -4.33
C LEU A 10 14.69 4.82 -3.54
N MET A 11 14.67 5.98 -4.19
CA MET A 11 14.92 7.27 -3.55
C MET A 11 13.89 7.58 -2.45
N LEU A 12 12.62 7.22 -2.65
CA LEU A 12 11.55 7.44 -1.68
C LEU A 12 11.55 6.44 -0.51
N THR A 13 12.19 5.29 -0.65
CA THR A 13 12.19 4.22 0.35
C THR A 13 13.60 3.80 0.81
N PRO A 14 14.47 4.75 1.19
CA PRO A 14 15.89 4.47 1.42
C PRO A 14 16.14 3.64 2.69
N LYS A 15 15.21 3.64 3.64
CA LYS A 15 15.31 2.90 4.91
C LYS A 15 14.96 1.41 4.79
N TRP A 16 14.49 0.95 3.63
CA TRP A 16 14.12 -0.46 3.45
C TRP A 16 15.31 -1.28 2.96
N GLU A 17 15.71 -2.25 3.78
CA GLU A 17 16.89 -3.11 3.54
C GLU A 17 16.51 -4.54 3.12
N GLY A 18 15.22 -4.87 3.10
CA GLY A 18 14.73 -6.20 2.70
C GLY A 18 14.56 -6.36 1.19
N ASP A 19 14.00 -7.52 0.81
CA ASP A 19 13.66 -7.83 -0.58
C ASP A 19 12.80 -6.74 -1.24
N ARG A 20 12.96 -6.60 -2.56
CA ARG A 20 12.19 -5.67 -3.39
C ARG A 20 11.67 -6.39 -4.63
N PHE A 21 10.60 -5.87 -5.20
CA PHE A 21 10.16 -6.24 -6.55
C PHE A 21 11.09 -5.63 -7.61
N ASP A 22 10.98 -6.07 -8.86
CA ASP A 22 11.84 -5.61 -9.95
C ASP A 22 11.76 -4.08 -10.17
N ASN A 23 10.58 -3.49 -9.94
CA ASN A 23 10.36 -2.04 -9.95
C ASN A 23 10.85 -1.31 -8.68
N GLY A 24 11.58 -1.97 -7.80
CA GLY A 24 12.19 -1.37 -6.61
C GLY A 24 11.28 -1.25 -5.39
N ARG A 25 9.99 -1.58 -5.50
CA ARG A 25 9.06 -1.50 -4.36
C ARG A 25 9.45 -2.46 -3.24
N PRO A 26 9.42 -2.02 -1.97
CA PRO A 26 9.59 -2.91 -0.82
C PRO A 26 8.68 -4.14 -0.89
N ARG A 27 9.27 -5.34 -0.72
CA ARG A 27 8.56 -6.61 -0.73
C ARG A 27 8.60 -7.24 0.66
N VAL A 28 7.49 -7.10 1.38
CA VAL A 28 7.25 -7.81 2.63
C VAL A 28 6.99 -9.30 2.33
N PRO A 29 7.55 -10.29 3.05
CA PRO A 29 7.29 -11.72 2.83
C PRO A 29 5.82 -12.14 3.07
N ASP A 30 5.37 -13.21 2.41
CA ASP A 30 3.99 -13.72 2.55
C ASP A 30 3.67 -14.18 3.99
N GLU A 31 4.66 -14.71 4.70
CA GLU A 31 4.51 -15.13 6.09
C GLU A 31 4.05 -13.99 7.01
N ILE A 32 4.56 -12.78 6.78
CA ILE A 32 4.15 -11.60 7.54
C ILE A 32 2.68 -11.27 7.27
N LEU A 33 2.24 -11.37 6.01
CA LEU A 33 0.83 -11.16 5.66
C LEU A 33 -0.07 -12.18 6.36
N MET A 34 0.32 -13.46 6.36
CA MET A 34 -0.42 -14.51 7.06
C MET A 34 -0.54 -14.24 8.57
N ARG A 35 0.51 -13.73 9.21
CA ARG A 35 0.50 -13.37 10.64
C ARG A 35 -0.38 -12.14 10.91
N ILE A 36 -0.26 -11.09 10.10
CA ILE A 36 -1.07 -9.87 10.23
C ILE A 36 -2.57 -10.16 10.01
N SER A 37 -2.92 -11.18 9.21
CA SER A 37 -4.34 -11.56 9.02
C SER A 37 -5.06 -12.00 10.30
N ARG A 38 -4.32 -12.27 11.39
CA ARG A 38 -4.82 -12.82 12.65
C ARG A 38 -4.84 -11.83 13.81
N ILE A 39 -4.40 -10.59 13.60
CA ILE A 39 -4.34 -9.56 14.65
C ILE A 39 -5.45 -8.52 14.48
N ALA A 40 -5.78 -7.83 15.57
CA ALA A 40 -6.69 -6.69 15.50
C ALA A 40 -5.97 -5.47 14.89
N ILE A 41 -6.73 -4.57 14.24
CA ILE A 41 -6.15 -3.39 13.59
C ILE A 41 -5.55 -2.44 14.64
N GLU A 42 -6.15 -2.38 15.83
CA GLU A 42 -5.70 -1.57 16.96
C GLU A 42 -4.32 -2.00 17.48
N GLU A 43 -4.05 -3.31 17.51
CA GLU A 43 -2.74 -3.86 17.89
C GLU A 43 -1.67 -3.47 16.86
N ALA A 44 -1.99 -3.60 15.57
CA ALA A 44 -1.11 -3.17 14.48
C ALA A 44 -0.85 -1.66 14.53
N TRP A 45 -1.90 -0.86 14.79
CA TRP A 45 -1.80 0.59 14.90
C TRP A 45 -0.95 1.02 16.10
N GLY A 46 -1.04 0.34 17.24
CA GLY A 46 -0.19 0.59 18.41
C GLY A 46 1.31 0.48 18.11
N VAL A 47 1.71 -0.50 17.30
CA VAL A 47 3.10 -0.66 16.84
C VAL A 47 3.53 0.50 15.95
N CYS A 48 2.69 0.90 15.00
CA CYS A 48 2.95 2.07 14.13
C CYS A 48 3.09 3.35 14.96
N TRP A 49 2.19 3.57 15.91
CA TRP A 49 2.20 4.73 16.81
C TRP A 49 3.48 4.80 17.64
N GLY A 50 3.93 3.66 18.20
CA GLY A 50 5.18 3.58 18.97
C GLY A 50 6.44 3.90 18.15
N ASN A 51 6.35 3.81 16.82
CA ASN A 51 7.42 4.17 15.89
C ASN A 51 7.19 5.53 15.18
N ASP A 52 6.33 6.38 15.74
CA ASP A 52 5.98 7.73 15.24
C ASP A 52 5.21 7.75 13.90
N TYR A 53 4.66 6.62 13.46
CA TYR A 53 3.75 6.54 12.32
C TYR A 53 2.30 6.75 12.76
N LYS A 54 1.95 7.98 13.11
CA LYS A 54 0.66 8.32 13.76
C LYS A 54 -0.56 8.23 12.84
N PHE A 55 -0.38 8.42 11.53
CA PHE A 55 -1.46 8.54 10.54
C PHE A 55 -1.65 7.28 9.69
N GLN A 56 -1.65 6.11 10.33
CA GLN A 56 -1.72 4.80 9.65
C GLN A 56 -3.07 4.07 9.86
N PHE A 57 -4.11 4.78 10.28
CA PHE A 57 -5.44 4.23 10.52
C PHE A 57 -6.50 5.07 9.82
N GLN A 58 -7.50 4.40 9.26
CA GLN A 58 -8.66 5.01 8.62
C GLN A 58 -9.92 4.22 9.00
N GLY A 59 -10.81 4.83 9.78
CA GLY A 59 -11.97 4.17 10.39
C GLY A 59 -13.27 4.30 9.60
N ASP A 60 -13.39 5.25 8.68
CA ASP A 60 -14.67 5.58 8.03
C ASP A 60 -15.00 4.69 6.82
N TRP A 61 -14.27 3.59 6.63
CA TRP A 61 -14.53 2.66 5.52
C TRP A 61 -15.74 1.78 5.83
N LYS A 62 -16.65 1.67 4.85
CA LYS A 62 -17.82 0.81 4.94
C LYS A 62 -17.52 -0.56 4.39
N VAL A 63 -17.80 -1.59 5.19
CA VAL A 63 -17.67 -2.98 4.77
C VAL A 63 -18.88 -3.38 3.93
N VAL A 64 -18.67 -3.64 2.64
CA VAL A 64 -19.74 -4.06 1.72
C VAL A 64 -20.20 -5.51 2.00
N ASN A 65 -19.29 -6.38 2.43
CA ASN A 65 -19.60 -7.78 2.79
C ASN A 65 -19.22 -8.08 4.26
N PRO A 66 -20.16 -7.96 5.21
CA PRO A 66 -19.87 -8.11 6.63
C PRO A 66 -19.58 -9.55 7.07
N LYS A 67 -19.91 -10.56 6.23
CA LYS A 67 -19.54 -11.96 6.46
C LYS A 67 -18.12 -12.30 5.97
N GLY A 68 -17.41 -11.30 5.43
CA GLY A 68 -16.07 -11.46 4.88
C GLY A 68 -15.02 -11.76 5.94
N LYS A 69 -13.81 -12.10 5.46
CA LYS A 69 -12.62 -12.27 6.29
C LYS A 69 -11.85 -10.95 6.36
N THR A 70 -11.01 -10.81 7.38
CA THR A 70 -9.98 -9.75 7.43
C THR A 70 -9.13 -9.79 6.16
N LEU A 71 -8.99 -8.63 5.51
CA LEU A 71 -8.19 -8.48 4.31
C LEU A 71 -6.80 -7.98 4.68
N VAL A 72 -5.78 -8.64 4.11
CA VAL A 72 -4.38 -8.24 4.22
C VAL A 72 -3.73 -8.34 2.85
N GLY A 73 -2.79 -7.45 2.57
CA GLY A 73 -2.10 -7.44 1.29
C GLY A 73 -1.02 -6.38 1.21
N ARG A 74 -0.35 -6.35 0.06
CA ARG A 74 0.64 -5.32 -0.29
C ARG A 74 -0.06 -4.25 -1.10
N ALA A 75 -0.10 -3.02 -0.60
CA ALA A 75 -0.81 -1.94 -1.27
C ALA A 75 -0.20 -1.64 -2.64
N VAL A 76 -1.03 -1.59 -3.69
CA VAL A 76 -0.71 -0.99 -4.98
C VAL A 76 -1.43 0.35 -5.03
N THR A 77 -0.69 1.45 -5.02
CA THR A 77 -1.26 2.79 -4.99
C THR A 77 -1.56 3.26 -6.41
N GLY A 78 -2.79 3.70 -6.64
CA GLY A 78 -3.21 4.32 -7.89
C GLY A 78 -3.70 5.74 -7.65
N VAL A 79 -3.55 6.60 -8.66
CA VAL A 79 -4.14 7.95 -8.67
C VAL A 79 -5.21 7.96 -9.75
N MET A 80 -6.41 8.36 -9.37
CA MET A 80 -7.56 8.47 -10.26
C MET A 80 -7.86 9.96 -10.47
N VAL A 81 -8.13 10.35 -11.71
CA VAL A 81 -8.60 11.69 -12.08
C VAL A 81 -9.90 11.59 -12.86
N PRO A 82 -10.77 12.62 -12.86
CA PRO A 82 -11.93 12.66 -13.73
C PRO A 82 -11.51 12.44 -15.19
N ARG A 83 -12.36 11.75 -15.96
CA ARG A 83 -12.06 11.48 -17.37
C ARG A 83 -11.95 12.79 -18.14
N ARG A 84 -10.76 13.04 -18.70
CA ARG A 84 -10.50 14.09 -19.69
C ARG A 84 -10.07 13.38 -20.98
N PRO A 85 -10.85 13.44 -22.08
CA PRO A 85 -10.59 12.63 -23.27
C PRO A 85 -9.16 12.77 -23.82
N ASP A 86 -8.67 13.99 -23.94
CA ASP A 86 -7.31 14.32 -24.41
C ASP A 86 -6.19 13.70 -23.53
N LEU A 87 -6.40 13.65 -22.22
CA LEU A 87 -5.45 13.03 -21.30
C LEU A 87 -5.58 11.49 -21.31
N HIS A 88 -6.81 10.99 -21.38
CA HIS A 88 -7.11 9.56 -21.34
C HIS A 88 -6.49 8.82 -22.52
N ASP A 89 -6.65 9.37 -23.72
CA ASP A 89 -6.13 8.77 -24.95
C ASP A 89 -4.60 8.78 -24.96
N THR A 90 -3.96 9.81 -24.39
CA THR A 90 -2.48 9.92 -24.31
C THR A 90 -1.86 9.07 -23.18
N LEU A 91 -2.59 8.77 -22.10
CA LEU A 91 -2.06 8.04 -20.94
C LEU A 91 -2.11 6.50 -21.10
N LEU A 92 -2.93 5.99 -22.03
CA LEU A 92 -3.16 4.56 -22.22
C LEU A 92 -2.44 3.97 -23.44
N GLU A 93 -1.67 4.79 -24.17
CA GLU A 93 -0.69 4.37 -25.18
C GLU A 93 0.69 4.09 -24.57
#